data_AF-A0A807N5K4-F1
#
_entry.id   AF-A0A807N5K4-F1
#
_cell.length_a   1.000
_cell.length_b   1.000
_cell.length_c   1.000
_cell.angle_alpha   90.00
_cell.angle_beta   90.00
_cell.angle_gamma   90.00
#
_symmetry.space_group_name_H-M   'P 1'
#
loop_
_entity.id
_entity.type
_entity.pdbx_description
1 polymer ?
#
loop_
_entity_poly.entity_id
_entity_poly.type
_entity_poly.pdbx_seq_one_letter_code
_entity_poly.pdbx_strand_id
1 'polypeptide(L)'
;MTTGTALEEIVFASHKFRDVLEAARKLTVRSEFTTVEWDEEAPSIDWGFALLYASAITSAQSERAQSAVLRIATACMLSSEAQDAHKAAAAALLERSGNHMAVELAESRDRLPADAWRRLPGALRMEVVRSRIEYSVRLSDGRVLPVNPFQGKFWEAVETNDWLSVSAPTSAGKSRIIREHFLEVTRQTGPFTLVYLGRVSHIAGEARGSVRS
;
A
#
# COMPACT_ATOMS: atom_id res chain seq x y z
N MET A 1 -10.04 -22.55 -5.61
CA MET A 1 -9.81 -21.21 -6.21
C MET A 1 -11.07 -20.58 -6.83
N THR A 2 -12.24 -21.21 -6.77
CA THR A 2 -13.50 -20.73 -7.41
C THR A 2 -14.38 -19.82 -6.54
N THR A 3 -14.22 -19.84 -5.22
CA THR A 3 -15.08 -19.09 -4.29
C THR A 3 -14.78 -17.59 -4.23
N GLY A 4 -13.52 -17.18 -4.43
CA GLY A 4 -13.10 -15.78 -4.40
C GLY A 4 -13.67 -14.95 -5.55
N THR A 5 -13.68 -15.51 -6.76
CA THR A 5 -14.21 -14.85 -7.97
C THR A 5 -15.73 -14.66 -7.87
N ALA A 6 -16.47 -15.65 -7.36
CA ALA A 6 -17.91 -15.55 -7.18
C ALA A 6 -18.30 -14.45 -6.16
N LEU A 7 -17.54 -14.33 -5.05
CA LEU A 7 -17.79 -13.29 -4.05
C LEU A 7 -17.48 -11.89 -4.60
N GLU A 8 -16.38 -11.76 -5.36
CA GLU A 8 -16.02 -10.51 -6.03
C GLU A 8 -17.16 -10.04 -6.97
N GLU A 9 -17.68 -10.94 -7.81
CA GLU A 9 -18.78 -10.64 -8.73
C GLU A 9 -20.05 -10.19 -7.98
N ILE A 10 -20.43 -10.87 -6.91
CA ILE A 10 -21.59 -10.50 -6.08
C ILE A 10 -21.42 -9.11 -5.47
N VAL A 11 -20.23 -8.82 -4.92
CA VAL A 11 -19.93 -7.50 -4.32
C VAL A 11 -20.02 -6.40 -5.37
N PHE A 12 -19.43 -6.60 -6.54
CA PHE A 12 -19.42 -5.58 -7.59
C PHE A 12 -20.75 -5.45 -8.35
N ALA A 13 -21.61 -6.47 -8.34
CA ALA A 13 -22.96 -6.39 -8.86
C ALA A 13 -23.87 -5.49 -8.00
N SER A 14 -23.59 -5.40 -6.69
CA SER A 14 -24.35 -4.57 -5.75
C SER A 14 -24.33 -3.09 -6.15
N HIS A 15 -25.51 -2.51 -6.36
CA HIS A 15 -25.67 -1.07 -6.62
C HIS A 15 -25.12 -0.25 -5.45
N LYS A 16 -25.48 -0.63 -4.21
CA LYS A 16 -25.03 0.07 -3.00
C LYS A 16 -23.50 0.11 -2.90
N PHE A 17 -22.81 -0.98 -3.25
CA PHE A 17 -21.34 -0.99 -3.23
C PHE A 17 -20.73 -0.10 -4.32
N ARG A 18 -21.33 -0.07 -5.52
CA ARG A 18 -20.91 0.84 -6.59
C ARG A 18 -21.08 2.31 -6.20
N ASP A 19 -22.19 2.65 -5.54
CA ASP A 19 -22.43 4.01 -5.03
C ASP A 19 -21.38 4.39 -3.97
N VAL A 20 -21.06 3.46 -3.06
CA VAL A 20 -20.01 3.66 -2.06
C VAL A 20 -18.66 3.90 -2.71
N LEU A 21 -18.31 3.17 -3.77
CA LEU A 21 -17.04 3.38 -4.49
C LEU A 21 -16.97 4.74 -5.18
N GLU A 22 -18.08 5.22 -5.71
CA GLU A 22 -18.16 6.55 -6.33
C GLU A 22 -18.13 7.67 -5.28
N ALA A 23 -18.86 7.50 -4.18
CA ALA A 23 -18.80 8.40 -3.03
C ALA A 23 -17.38 8.49 -2.45
N ALA A 24 -16.72 7.35 -2.25
CA ALA A 24 -15.33 7.29 -1.78
C ALA A 24 -14.38 7.99 -2.75
N ARG A 25 -14.57 7.82 -4.06
CA ARG A 25 -13.80 8.53 -5.09
C ARG A 25 -13.97 10.04 -4.97
N LYS A 26 -15.22 10.52 -4.92
CA LYS A 26 -15.53 11.95 -4.79
C LYS A 26 -14.91 12.53 -3.52
N LEU A 27 -15.00 11.82 -2.39
CA LEU A 27 -14.42 12.24 -1.12
C LEU A 27 -12.90 12.40 -1.21
N THR A 28 -12.19 11.42 -1.79
CA THR A 28 -10.73 11.51 -1.98
C THR A 28 -10.35 12.70 -2.86
N VAL A 29 -11.03 12.90 -4.00
CA VAL A 29 -10.77 14.05 -4.88
C VAL A 29 -10.97 15.37 -4.14
N ARG A 30 -12.09 15.52 -3.41
CA ARG A 30 -12.36 16.73 -2.61
C ARG A 30 -11.26 17.02 -1.60
N SER A 31 -10.72 15.98 -0.95
CA SER A 31 -9.66 16.14 0.03
C SER A 31 -8.30 16.55 -0.57
N GLU A 32 -8.07 16.27 -1.86
CA GLU A 32 -6.84 16.68 -2.57
C GLU A 32 -6.90 18.14 -3.04
N PHE A 33 -8.09 18.67 -3.31
CA PHE A 33 -8.31 20.03 -3.80
C PHE A 33 -8.98 20.91 -2.73
N THR A 34 -8.23 21.23 -1.66
CA THR A 34 -8.74 22.02 -0.53
C THR A 34 -9.06 23.48 -0.86
N THR A 35 -8.50 24.02 -1.96
CA THR A 35 -8.76 25.39 -2.43
C THR A 35 -10.01 25.51 -3.30
N VAL A 36 -10.59 24.38 -3.73
CA VAL A 36 -11.79 24.37 -4.57
C VAL A 36 -13.03 24.44 -3.69
N GLU A 37 -13.91 25.40 -3.99
CA GLU A 37 -15.26 25.43 -3.44
C GLU A 37 -16.13 24.42 -4.18
N TRP A 38 -16.82 23.57 -3.43
CA TRP A 38 -17.65 22.50 -3.98
C TRP A 38 -19.13 22.88 -3.82
N ASP A 39 -19.85 22.94 -4.95
CA ASP A 39 -21.28 23.31 -4.96
C ASP A 39 -22.18 22.28 -4.26
N GLU A 40 -21.77 21.01 -4.27
CA GLU A 40 -22.52 19.90 -3.66
C GLU A 40 -21.94 19.53 -2.29
N GLU A 41 -22.77 19.12 -1.35
CA GLU A 41 -22.32 18.59 -0.06
C GLU A 41 -21.50 17.29 -0.22
N ALA A 42 -20.64 17.00 0.76
CA ALA A 42 -19.83 15.79 0.73
C ALA A 42 -20.75 14.55 0.79
N PRO A 43 -20.49 13.51 -0.02
CA PRO A 43 -21.29 12.30 0.05
C PRO A 43 -21.05 11.61 1.39
N SER A 44 -22.12 11.34 2.13
CA SER A 44 -22.03 10.53 3.35
C SER A 44 -21.91 9.05 2.99
N ILE A 45 -21.08 8.32 3.75
CA ILE A 45 -20.75 6.91 3.50
C ILE A 45 -21.00 6.10 4.77
N ASP A 46 -21.76 5.01 4.62
CA ASP A 46 -21.87 3.97 5.63
C ASP A 46 -20.55 3.18 5.70
N TRP A 47 -19.62 3.67 6.53
CA TRP A 47 -18.28 3.11 6.66
C TRP A 47 -18.28 1.66 7.15
N GLY A 48 -19.23 1.28 8.01
CA GLY A 48 -19.38 -0.10 8.46
C GLY A 48 -19.66 -1.05 7.29
N PHE A 49 -20.63 -0.69 6.44
CA PHE A 49 -20.92 -1.43 5.22
C PHE A 49 -19.74 -1.43 4.25
N ALA A 50 -19.13 -0.26 4.00
CA ALA A 50 -18.03 -0.12 3.05
C ALA A 50 -16.82 -0.97 3.42
N LEU A 51 -16.38 -0.90 4.68
CA LEU A 51 -15.23 -1.64 5.19
C LEU A 51 -15.50 -3.15 5.26
N LEU A 52 -16.73 -3.55 5.61
CA LEU A 52 -17.13 -4.96 5.58
C LEU A 52 -17.01 -5.54 4.17
N TYR A 53 -17.57 -4.88 3.16
CA TYR A 53 -17.50 -5.35 1.77
C TYR A 53 -16.06 -5.31 1.22
N ALA A 54 -15.29 -4.27 1.55
CA ALA A 54 -13.87 -4.22 1.20
C ALA A 54 -13.11 -5.41 1.79
N SER A 55 -13.34 -5.74 3.08
CA SER A 55 -12.70 -6.86 3.75
C SER A 55 -12.98 -8.22 3.07
N ALA A 56 -14.20 -8.39 2.55
CA ALA A 56 -14.64 -9.59 1.83
C ALA A 56 -13.90 -9.82 0.50
N ILE A 57 -13.62 -8.74 -0.25
CA ILE A 57 -12.94 -8.83 -1.55
C ILE A 57 -11.41 -8.69 -1.47
N THR A 58 -10.86 -8.34 -0.31
CA THR A 58 -9.40 -8.14 -0.16
C THR A 58 -8.59 -9.40 -0.50
N SER A 59 -9.16 -10.59 -0.32
CA SER A 59 -8.51 -11.85 -0.71
C SER A 59 -8.55 -12.18 -2.20
N ALA A 60 -9.33 -11.47 -3.02
CA ALA A 60 -9.55 -11.85 -4.42
C ALA A 60 -8.33 -11.62 -5.33
N GLN A 61 -7.29 -10.91 -4.87
CA GLN A 61 -6.03 -10.63 -5.59
C GLN A 61 -6.17 -10.03 -7.00
N SER A 62 -7.39 -9.69 -7.45
CA SER A 62 -7.63 -9.00 -8.71
C SER A 62 -7.28 -7.52 -8.57
N GLU A 63 -6.83 -6.90 -9.67
CA GLU A 63 -6.53 -5.46 -9.69
C GLU A 63 -7.78 -4.63 -9.34
N ARG A 64 -8.95 -5.07 -9.81
CA ARG A 64 -10.23 -4.43 -9.52
C ARG A 64 -10.54 -4.44 -8.03
N ALA A 65 -10.41 -5.59 -7.36
CA ALA A 65 -10.66 -5.73 -5.94
C ALA A 65 -9.64 -4.93 -5.12
N GLN A 66 -8.35 -5.02 -5.45
CA GLN A 66 -7.29 -4.26 -4.77
C GLN A 66 -7.53 -2.74 -4.90
N SER A 67 -7.87 -2.26 -6.09
CA SER A 67 -8.19 -0.85 -6.33
C SER A 67 -9.39 -0.38 -5.51
N ALA A 68 -10.45 -1.20 -5.42
CA ALA A 68 -11.62 -0.90 -4.61
C ALA A 68 -11.30 -0.84 -3.10
N VAL A 69 -10.54 -1.81 -2.58
CA VAL A 69 -10.12 -1.85 -1.17
C VAL A 69 -9.28 -0.63 -0.83
N LEU A 70 -8.27 -0.33 -1.65
CA LEU A 70 -7.40 0.84 -1.44
C LEU A 70 -8.20 2.14 -1.46
N ARG A 71 -9.14 2.28 -2.40
CA ARG A 71 -9.99 3.48 -2.50
C ARG A 71 -10.87 3.65 -1.27
N ILE A 72 -11.54 2.59 -0.81
CA ILE A 72 -12.42 2.64 0.37
C ILE A 72 -11.60 2.95 1.63
N ALA A 73 -10.49 2.24 1.85
CA ALA A 73 -9.67 2.44 3.04
C ALA A 73 -9.06 3.84 3.07
N THR A 74 -8.55 4.34 1.94
CA THR A 74 -8.00 5.70 1.84
C THR A 74 -9.06 6.76 2.09
N ALA A 75 -10.25 6.62 1.46
CA ALA A 75 -11.35 7.55 1.68
C ALA A 75 -11.81 7.56 3.16
N CYS A 76 -11.87 6.38 3.80
CA CYS A 76 -12.20 6.27 5.22
C CYS A 76 -11.17 6.99 6.10
N MET A 77 -9.88 6.88 5.77
CA MET A 77 -8.80 7.56 6.48
C MET A 77 -8.89 9.09 6.38
N LEU A 78 -9.34 9.60 5.23
CA LEU A 78 -9.44 11.03 4.95
C LEU A 78 -10.74 11.66 5.47
N SER A 79 -11.80 10.86 5.64
CA SER A 79 -13.10 11.33 6.08
C SER A 79 -13.10 11.84 7.52
N SER A 80 -13.76 12.97 7.73
CA SER A 80 -14.08 13.53 9.06
C SER A 80 -15.27 12.83 9.72
N GLU A 81 -16.16 12.20 8.94
CA GLU A 81 -17.31 11.44 9.45
C GLU A 81 -16.92 10.04 9.96
N ALA A 82 -15.74 9.55 9.56
CA ALA A 82 -15.25 8.26 9.99
C ALA A 82 -14.77 8.28 11.45
N GLN A 83 -15.41 7.46 12.29
CA GLN A 83 -14.99 7.19 13.66
C GLN A 83 -13.62 6.48 13.73
N ASP A 84 -12.95 6.58 14.88
CA ASP A 84 -11.64 5.96 15.13
C ASP A 84 -11.64 4.45 14.86
N ALA A 85 -12.72 3.74 15.20
CA ALA A 85 -12.86 2.32 14.92
C ALA A 85 -12.87 2.02 13.41
N HIS A 86 -13.52 2.86 12.60
CA HIS A 86 -13.49 2.74 11.15
C HIS A 86 -12.10 3.00 10.59
N LYS A 87 -11.40 4.02 11.08
CA LYS A 87 -10.02 4.32 10.68
C LYS A 87 -9.04 3.21 11.05
N ALA A 88 -9.18 2.61 12.23
CA ALA A 88 -8.39 1.45 12.63
C ALA A 88 -8.64 0.23 11.72
N ALA A 89 -9.90 -0.02 11.34
CA ALA A 89 -10.24 -1.08 10.39
C ALA A 89 -9.73 -0.80 8.97
N ALA A 90 -9.80 0.45 8.51
CA ALA A 90 -9.23 0.89 7.24
C ALA A 90 -7.70 0.68 7.22
N ALA A 91 -7.01 1.05 8.30
CA ALA A 91 -5.58 0.79 8.46
C ALA A 91 -5.26 -0.71 8.39
N ALA A 92 -6.05 -1.57 9.05
CA ALA A 92 -5.88 -3.01 8.95
C ALA A 92 -6.04 -3.54 7.51
N LEU A 93 -6.98 -3.00 6.73
CA LEU A 93 -7.14 -3.36 5.31
C LEU A 93 -5.96 -2.90 4.45
N LEU A 94 -5.39 -1.72 4.73
CA LEU A 94 -4.19 -1.23 4.06
C LEU A 94 -2.98 -2.13 4.36
N GLU A 95 -2.77 -2.51 5.62
CA GLU A 95 -1.73 -3.46 6.03
C GLU A 95 -1.89 -4.81 5.33
N ARG A 96 -3.11 -5.35 5.31
CA ARG A 96 -3.45 -6.61 4.64
C ARG A 96 -3.23 -6.56 3.12
N SER A 97 -3.30 -5.37 2.53
CA SER A 97 -3.02 -5.14 1.11
C SER A 97 -1.54 -4.81 0.85
N GLY A 98 -0.69 -4.84 1.88
CA GLY A 98 0.73 -4.49 1.82
C GLY A 98 0.99 -3.01 1.54
N ASN A 99 0.05 -2.14 1.90
CA ASN A 99 0.18 -0.69 1.79
C ASN A 99 0.52 -0.06 3.16
N HIS A 100 1.53 -0.63 3.82
CA HIS A 100 2.01 -0.18 5.14
C HIS A 100 2.40 1.30 5.15
N MET A 101 3.05 1.77 4.07
CA MET A 101 3.46 3.17 3.94
C MET A 101 2.30 4.16 4.01
N ALA A 102 1.10 3.79 3.54
CA ALA A 102 -0.08 4.64 3.67
C ALA A 102 -0.55 4.76 5.13
N VAL A 103 -0.35 3.71 5.94
CA VAL A 103 -0.65 3.72 7.37
C VAL A 103 0.35 4.60 8.11
N GLU A 104 1.65 4.42 7.89
CA GLU A 104 2.70 5.30 8.47
C GLU A 104 2.48 6.77 8.10
N LEU A 105 2.09 7.04 6.85
CA LEU A 105 1.78 8.40 6.40
C LEU A 105 0.57 8.99 7.13
N ALA A 106 -0.45 8.17 7.39
CA ALA A 106 -1.61 8.62 8.14
C ALA A 106 -1.29 8.88 9.62
N GLU A 107 -0.44 8.05 10.23
CA GLU A 107 0.07 8.25 11.59
C GLU A 107 0.89 9.55 11.70
N SER A 108 1.82 9.77 10.77
CA SER A 108 2.66 10.99 10.76
C SER A 108 1.90 12.28 10.47
N ARG A 109 0.68 12.19 9.94
CA ARG A 109 -0.22 13.33 9.69
C ARG A 109 -1.33 13.47 10.72
N ASP A 110 -1.23 12.78 11.86
CA ASP A 110 -2.24 12.75 12.94
C ASP A 110 -3.65 12.36 12.46
N ARG A 111 -3.74 11.59 11.37
CA ARG A 111 -5.01 11.04 10.85
C ARG A 111 -5.35 9.68 11.47
N LEU A 112 -4.36 9.01 12.03
CA LEU A 112 -4.49 7.76 12.76
C LEU A 112 -3.61 7.81 14.01
N PRO A 113 -4.12 7.52 15.21
CA PRO A 113 -3.27 7.27 16.37
C PRO A 113 -2.33 6.09 16.11
N ALA A 114 -1.04 6.21 16.44
CA ALA A 114 -0.05 5.13 16.24
C ALA A 114 -0.39 3.83 17.01
N ASP A 115 -1.23 3.91 18.05
CA ASP A 115 -1.75 2.78 18.81
C ASP A 115 -3.12 2.28 18.32
N ALA A 116 -3.69 2.85 17.25
CA ALA A 116 -5.05 2.51 16.78
C ALA A 116 -5.21 1.03 16.47
N TRP A 117 -4.20 0.39 15.88
CA TRP A 117 -4.22 -1.04 15.59
C TRP A 117 -4.28 -1.89 16.87
N ARG A 118 -3.80 -1.39 18.03
CA ARG A 118 -3.88 -2.10 19.31
C ARG A 118 -5.31 -2.20 19.85
N ARG A 119 -6.21 -1.33 19.38
CA ARG A 119 -7.62 -1.32 19.75
C ARG A 119 -8.46 -2.27 18.90
N LEU A 120 -7.87 -2.87 17.87
CA LEU A 120 -8.55 -3.86 17.04
C LEU A 120 -8.83 -5.15 17.83
N PRO A 121 -9.90 -5.88 17.47
CA PRO A 121 -10.12 -7.25 17.91
C PRO A 121 -8.87 -8.12 17.73
N GLY A 122 -8.65 -9.08 18.63
CA GLY A 122 -7.43 -9.88 18.66
C GLY A 122 -7.09 -10.57 17.33
N ALA A 123 -8.11 -11.08 16.62
CA ALA A 123 -7.92 -11.70 15.31
C ALA A 123 -7.35 -10.73 14.26
N LEU A 124 -7.88 -9.50 14.19
CA LEU A 124 -7.40 -8.47 13.27
C LEU A 124 -6.00 -7.97 13.64
N ARG A 125 -5.68 -7.90 14.94
CA ARG A 125 -4.31 -7.57 15.38
C ARG A 125 -3.31 -8.62 14.91
N MET A 126 -3.64 -9.90 15.04
CA MET A 126 -2.80 -10.97 14.55
C MET A 126 -2.64 -10.94 13.04
N GLU A 127 -3.71 -10.59 12.32
CA GLU A 127 -3.64 -10.41 10.86
C GLU A 127 -2.72 -9.25 10.48
N VAL A 128 -2.80 -8.10 11.14
CA VAL A 128 -1.87 -6.97 10.92
C VAL A 128 -0.42 -7.38 11.19
N VAL A 129 -0.15 -8.06 12.31
CA VAL A 129 1.20 -8.55 12.64
C VAL A 129 1.69 -9.53 11.57
N ARG A 130 0.83 -10.46 11.15
CA ARG A 130 1.16 -11.42 10.08
C ARG A 130 1.48 -10.69 8.78
N SER A 131 0.65 -9.73 8.36
CA SER A 131 0.88 -8.96 7.14
C SER A 131 2.17 -8.15 7.21
N ARG A 132 2.51 -7.54 8.35
CA ARG A 132 3.79 -6.84 8.51
C ARG A 132 5.00 -7.77 8.39
N ILE A 133 4.89 -9.02 8.84
CA ILE A 133 5.94 -10.03 8.66
C ILE A 133 6.00 -10.47 7.19
N GLU A 134 4.85 -10.82 6.60
CA GLU A 134 4.70 -11.27 5.21
C GLU A 134 5.20 -10.23 4.20
N TYR A 135 4.96 -8.95 4.51
CA TYR A 135 5.29 -7.79 3.69
C TYR A 135 6.55 -7.07 4.21
N SER A 136 7.56 -7.87 4.54
CA SER A 136 8.86 -7.36 4.95
C SER A 136 10.02 -8.21 4.43
N VAL A 137 11.17 -7.57 4.25
CA VAL A 137 12.43 -8.20 3.88
C VAL A 137 13.48 -7.86 4.93
N ARG A 138 14.27 -8.86 5.35
CA ARG A 138 15.39 -8.64 6.28
C ARG A 138 16.65 -8.31 5.48
N LEU A 139 17.27 -7.19 5.83
CA LEU A 139 18.54 -6.72 5.26
C LEU A 139 19.74 -7.30 6.03
N SER A 140 20.93 -7.31 5.41
CA SER A 140 22.18 -7.83 6.02
C SER A 140 22.60 -7.09 7.28
N ASP A 141 22.25 -5.80 7.39
CA ASP A 141 22.50 -5.00 8.59
C ASP A 141 21.51 -5.26 9.74
N GLY A 142 20.60 -6.23 9.57
CA GLY A 142 19.61 -6.63 10.55
C GLY A 142 18.33 -5.80 10.53
N ARG A 143 18.25 -4.73 9.73
CA ARG A 143 17.03 -3.95 9.56
C ARG A 143 15.97 -4.73 8.79
N VAL A 144 14.72 -4.36 9.02
CA VAL A 144 13.55 -4.91 8.32
C VAL A 144 12.99 -3.84 7.41
N LEU A 145 13.03 -4.10 6.10
CA LEU A 145 12.49 -3.24 5.06
C LEU A 145 11.02 -3.61 4.81
N PRO A 146 10.04 -2.72 5.07
CA PRO A 146 8.67 -2.95 4.65
C PRO A 146 8.58 -2.90 3.12
N VAL A 147 7.89 -3.88 2.54
CA VAL A 147 7.71 -4.05 1.09
C VAL A 147 6.25 -4.30 0.79
N ASN A 148 5.78 -3.97 -0.41
CA ASN A 148 4.45 -4.43 -0.86
C ASN A 148 4.55 -5.84 -1.50
N PRO A 149 3.42 -6.49 -1.87
CA PRO A 149 3.44 -7.84 -2.43
C PRO A 149 4.27 -7.96 -3.72
N PHE A 150 4.30 -6.91 -4.55
CA PHE A 150 5.12 -6.87 -5.75
C PHE A 150 6.61 -6.79 -5.40
N GLN A 151 6.97 -5.90 -4.47
CA GLN A 151 8.35 -5.68 -4.04
C GLN A 151 8.94 -6.91 -3.33
N GLY A 152 8.15 -7.63 -2.54
CA GLY A 152 8.57 -8.91 -1.93
C GLY A 152 8.90 -9.97 -2.99
N LYS A 153 8.00 -10.15 -3.99
CA LYS A 153 8.25 -11.06 -5.13
C LYS A 153 9.47 -10.66 -5.95
N PHE A 154 9.66 -9.35 -6.17
CA PHE A 154 10.85 -8.83 -6.83
C PHE A 154 12.12 -9.24 -6.07
N TRP A 155 12.12 -9.07 -4.75
CA TRP A 155 13.28 -9.35 -3.90
C TRP A 155 13.68 -10.83 -3.94
N GLU A 156 12.71 -11.73 -3.81
CA GLU A 156 12.96 -13.17 -3.92
C GLU A 156 13.47 -13.57 -5.32
N ALA A 157 12.89 -12.98 -6.36
CA ALA A 157 13.27 -13.30 -7.73
C ALA A 157 14.69 -12.82 -8.09
N VAL A 158 15.12 -11.66 -7.59
CA VAL A 158 16.46 -11.13 -7.91
C VAL A 158 17.58 -11.86 -7.17
N GLU A 159 17.29 -12.46 -6.01
CA GLU A 159 18.27 -13.30 -5.28
C GLU A 159 18.47 -14.68 -5.93
N THR A 160 17.51 -15.13 -6.74
CA THR A 160 17.50 -16.50 -7.30
C THR A 160 17.74 -16.56 -8.81
N ASN A 161 17.80 -15.42 -9.50
CA ASN A 161 17.93 -15.36 -10.96
C ASN A 161 19.02 -14.38 -11.39
N ASP A 162 19.88 -14.81 -12.32
CA ASP A 162 20.92 -13.95 -12.92
C ASP A 162 20.34 -12.87 -13.84
N TRP A 163 19.16 -13.13 -14.43
CA TRP A 163 18.44 -12.19 -15.29
C TRP A 163 16.97 -12.16 -14.91
N LEU A 164 16.47 -10.95 -14.61
CA LEU A 164 15.09 -10.74 -14.21
C LEU A 164 14.44 -9.64 -15.06
N SER A 165 13.32 -9.98 -15.72
CA SER A 165 12.46 -9.00 -16.39
C SER A 165 11.19 -8.80 -15.56
N VAL A 166 10.88 -7.55 -15.22
CA VAL A 166 9.76 -7.23 -14.33
C VAL A 166 8.91 -6.12 -14.91
N SER A 167 7.62 -6.42 -15.11
CA SER A 167 6.57 -5.46 -15.42
C SER A 167 5.76 -5.16 -14.16
N ALA A 168 5.50 -3.87 -13.92
CA ALA A 168 4.73 -3.40 -12.78
C ALA A 168 4.09 -2.05 -13.09
N PRO A 169 2.92 -1.72 -12.51
CA PRO A 169 2.40 -0.37 -12.51
C PRO A 169 3.41 0.61 -11.88
N THR A 170 3.48 1.85 -12.36
CA THR A 170 4.41 2.87 -11.84
C THR A 170 4.26 3.10 -10.33
N SER A 171 3.05 2.92 -9.80
CA SER A 171 2.71 3.03 -8.37
C SER A 171 3.17 1.85 -7.52
N ALA A 172 3.61 0.73 -8.10
CA ALA A 172 4.07 -0.46 -7.36
C ALA A 172 5.44 -0.26 -6.68
N GLY A 173 6.10 0.88 -6.90
CA GLY A 173 7.36 1.22 -6.24
C GLY A 173 8.57 0.48 -6.80
N LYS A 174 8.57 0.17 -8.10
CA LYS A 174 9.65 -0.54 -8.81
C LYS A 174 11.02 0.14 -8.62
N SER A 175 11.14 1.45 -8.85
CA SER A 175 12.41 2.16 -8.70
C SER A 175 12.94 2.15 -7.27
N ARG A 176 12.03 2.23 -6.27
CA ARG A 176 12.39 2.16 -4.85
C ARG A 176 12.98 0.80 -4.51
N ILE A 177 12.30 -0.30 -4.84
CA ILE A 177 12.78 -1.64 -4.46
C ILE A 177 14.08 -2.02 -5.17
N ILE A 178 14.24 -1.61 -6.44
CA ILE A 178 15.49 -1.75 -7.18
C ILE A 178 16.63 -1.02 -6.45
N ARG A 179 16.40 0.23 -6.03
CA ARG A 179 17.38 1.02 -5.27
C ARG A 179 17.74 0.36 -3.94
N GLU A 180 16.75 -0.10 -3.18
CA GLU A 180 17.00 -0.77 -1.89
C GLU A 180 17.81 -2.06 -2.06
N HIS A 181 17.51 -2.85 -3.10
CA HIS A 181 18.29 -4.04 -3.42
C HIS A 181 19.74 -3.70 -3.80
N PHE A 182 19.96 -2.64 -4.57
CA PHE A 182 21.33 -2.19 -4.86
C PHE A 182 22.09 -1.76 -3.61
N LEU A 183 21.44 -1.01 -2.72
CA LEU A 183 22.05 -0.63 -1.44
C LEU A 183 22.40 -1.88 -0.63
N GLU A 184 21.58 -2.92 -0.68
CA GLU A 184 21.86 -4.19 -0.03
C GLU A 184 23.09 -4.88 -0.63
N VAL A 185 23.18 -4.98 -1.95
CA VAL A 185 24.37 -5.53 -2.63
C VAL A 185 25.63 -4.74 -2.28
N THR A 186 25.57 -3.40 -2.16
CA THR A 186 26.73 -2.58 -1.72
C THR A 186 27.16 -2.81 -0.28
N ARG A 187 26.28 -3.32 0.58
CA ARG A 187 26.66 -3.68 1.95
C ARG A 187 27.32 -5.04 2.02
N GLN A 188 26.91 -5.97 1.17
CA GLN A 188 27.37 -7.36 1.20
C GLN A 188 28.63 -7.59 0.36
N THR A 189 28.75 -6.86 -0.74
CA THR A 189 29.86 -7.01 -1.70
C THR A 189 30.81 -5.84 -1.57
N GLY A 190 32.10 -6.10 -1.78
CA GLY A 190 33.12 -5.05 -1.92
C GLY A 190 32.86 -4.14 -3.13
N PRO A 191 33.82 -3.28 -3.51
CA PRO A 191 33.61 -2.31 -4.59
C PRO A 191 33.20 -3.00 -5.91
N PHE A 192 32.07 -2.55 -6.49
CA PHE A 192 31.57 -3.03 -7.78
C PHE A 192 31.05 -1.87 -8.63
N THR A 193 30.90 -2.13 -9.94
CA THR A 193 30.35 -1.17 -10.90
C THR A 193 28.93 -1.56 -11.27
N LEU A 194 27.99 -0.64 -11.06
CA LEU A 194 26.59 -0.80 -11.42
C LEU A 194 26.23 0.14 -12.58
N VAL A 195 25.53 -0.39 -13.58
CA VAL A 195 24.99 0.41 -14.68
C VAL A 195 23.47 0.40 -14.59
N TYR A 196 22.88 1.54 -14.18
CA TYR A 196 21.44 1.73 -14.18
C TYR A 196 21.01 2.55 -15.41
N LEU A 197 20.23 1.94 -16.29
CA LEU A 197 19.68 2.57 -17.48
C LEU A 197 18.20 2.90 -17.23
N GLY A 198 17.87 4.19 -17.14
CA GLY A 198 16.50 4.68 -16.96
C GLY A 198 16.15 5.78 -17.95
N ARG A 199 14.86 6.08 -18.13
CA ARG A 199 14.46 7.34 -18.77
C ARG A 199 14.83 8.49 -17.84
N VAL A 200 15.65 9.42 -18.33
CA VAL A 200 16.06 10.61 -17.58
C VAL A 200 14.85 11.52 -17.41
N SER A 201 14.24 11.49 -16.23
CA SER A 201 13.44 12.59 -15.71
C SER A 201 13.91 12.87 -14.27
N HIS A 202 14.85 13.81 -14.16
CA HIS A 202 15.32 14.50 -12.94
C HIS A 202 15.75 13.62 -11.74
N ILE A 203 16.99 13.12 -11.77
CA ILE A 203 17.80 12.96 -10.55
C ILE A 203 19.19 13.51 -10.86
N ALA A 204 19.44 14.76 -10.46
CA ALA A 204 20.80 15.28 -10.33
C ALA A 204 21.31 14.87 -8.94
N GLY A 205 22.23 13.91 -8.92
CA GLY A 205 22.90 13.42 -7.71
C GLY A 205 24.16 12.68 -8.12
N GLU A 206 25.23 13.43 -8.31
CA GLU A 206 26.56 12.91 -8.62
C GLU A 206 27.10 12.15 -7.39
N ALA A 207 27.07 10.83 -7.41
CA ALA A 207 27.75 10.00 -6.41
C ALA A 207 29.19 9.72 -6.89
N ARG A 208 30.13 10.60 -6.53
CA ARG A 208 31.57 10.27 -6.58
C ARG A 208 31.98 9.64 -5.26
N GLY A 209 32.12 8.32 -5.25
CA GLY A 209 32.90 7.62 -4.24
C GLY A 209 34.37 7.62 -4.64
N SER A 210 35.17 8.51 -4.06
CA SER A 210 36.63 8.37 -4.05
C SER A 210 37.03 7.70 -2.74
N VAL A 211 37.47 6.45 -2.82
CA VAL A 211 38.27 5.83 -1.75
C VAL A 211 39.72 6.05 -2.15
N ARG A 212 40.44 6.91 -1.43
CA ARG A 212 41.90 6.93 -1.45
C ARG A 212 42.40 5.92 -0.41
N SER A 213 43.33 5.10 -0.86
CA SER A 213 44.20 4.20 -0.09
C SER A 213 44.91 4.93 1.04
#